data_AF-A0A2R5FB04-F1
#
_entry.id   AF-A0A2R5FB04-F1
#
_cell.length_a   1.000
_cell.length_b   1.000
_cell.length_c   1.000
_cell.angle_alpha   90.00
_cell.angle_beta   90.00
_cell.angle_gamma   90.00
#
_symmetry.space_group_name_H-M   'P 1'
#
loop_
_entity.id
_entity.type
_entity.pdbx_description
1 polymer ?
#
loop_
_entity_poly.entity_id
_entity_poly.type
_entity_poly.pdbx_seq_one_letter_code
_entity_poly.pdbx_strand_id
1 'polypeptide(L)'
;MTTKNTKPAKPNKNKLNPEQQAKSSVRADIVGAAAMESFNKTMFPEAGLPDLITELRESIKAVQSGDMAGMEAMLVAQAQALQTMFVSLMRKGQAQEYLKQYQTHINLALKAQAQSRATIQALVELKYPRQILVTKQTNIANGPQQVNNTTNTHAHAGEIQ
;
A
#
# COMPACT_ATOMS: atom_id res chain seq x y z
N MET A 1 54.67 5.75 -35.47
CA MET A 1 53.82 5.84 -34.27
C MET A 1 52.68 6.82 -34.55
N THR A 2 51.46 6.34 -34.81
CA THR A 2 50.29 7.20 -35.08
C THR A 2 49.29 7.04 -33.94
N THR A 3 49.11 8.10 -33.16
CA THR A 3 48.17 8.17 -32.04
C THR A 3 46.74 8.34 -32.56
N LYS A 4 45.88 7.33 -32.39
CA LYS A 4 44.43 7.47 -32.63
C LYS A 4 43.81 8.34 -31.54
N ASN A 5 43.50 9.58 -31.91
CA ASN A 5 42.79 10.53 -31.08
C ASN A 5 41.30 10.16 -31.06
N THR A 6 40.86 9.46 -30.01
CA THR A 6 39.46 9.06 -29.86
C THR A 6 38.71 10.22 -29.22
N LYS A 7 37.95 10.98 -30.02
CA LYS A 7 37.03 12.01 -29.51
C LYS A 7 36.08 11.40 -28.47
N PRO A 8 35.84 12.07 -27.33
CA PRO A 8 34.87 11.59 -26.35
C PRO A 8 33.48 11.57 -26.99
N ALA A 9 32.77 10.44 -26.83
CA ALA A 9 31.42 10.25 -27.31
C ALA A 9 30.51 11.35 -26.74
N LYS A 10 29.74 12.02 -27.62
CA LYS A 10 28.77 13.04 -27.20
C LYS A 10 27.76 12.41 -26.23
N PRO A 11 27.42 13.06 -25.11
CA PRO A 11 26.42 12.54 -24.18
C PRO A 11 25.11 12.33 -24.92
N ASN A 12 24.58 11.10 -24.84
CA ASN A 12 23.28 10.75 -25.39
C ASN A 12 22.21 11.55 -24.63
N LYS A 13 21.61 12.54 -25.31
CA LYS A 13 20.61 13.46 -24.74
C LYS A 13 19.35 12.75 -24.21
N ASN A 14 19.22 11.44 -24.46
CA ASN A 14 18.10 10.60 -24.04
C ASN A 14 18.39 9.70 -22.81
N LYS A 15 19.58 9.80 -22.19
CA LYS A 15 19.87 9.07 -20.94
C LYS A 15 19.55 9.97 -19.74
N LEU A 16 18.62 9.52 -18.90
CA LEU A 16 18.34 10.14 -17.61
C LEU A 16 19.63 10.21 -16.78
N ASN A 17 19.84 11.33 -16.08
CA ASN A 17 20.96 11.45 -15.16
C ASN A 17 20.74 10.57 -13.91
N PRO A 18 21.78 10.28 -13.09
CA PRO A 18 21.64 9.39 -11.93
C PRO A 18 20.54 9.82 -10.94
N GLU A 19 20.37 11.13 -10.74
CA GLU A 19 19.34 11.68 -9.85
C GLU A 19 17.92 11.41 -10.38
N GLN A 20 17.69 11.60 -11.68
CA GLN A 20 16.41 11.34 -12.33
C GLN A 20 16.09 9.84 -12.36
N GLN A 21 17.11 8.98 -12.50
CA GLN A 21 16.95 7.53 -12.38
C GLN A 21 16.53 7.16 -10.96
N ALA A 22 17.21 7.69 -9.94
CA ALA A 22 16.87 7.45 -8.54
C ALA A 22 15.45 7.97 -8.18
N LYS A 23 15.07 9.14 -8.66
CA LYS A 23 13.69 9.65 -8.51
C LYS A 23 12.68 8.73 -9.18
N SER A 24 12.99 8.21 -10.36
CA SER A 24 12.08 7.30 -11.07
C SER A 24 11.95 5.94 -10.36
N SER A 25 13.02 5.42 -9.77
CA SER A 25 13.01 4.12 -9.10
C SER A 25 12.23 4.07 -7.79
N VAL A 26 11.83 5.21 -7.24
CA VAL A 26 11.03 5.27 -6.00
C VAL A 26 9.58 5.68 -6.24
N ARG A 27 9.19 5.97 -7.48
CA ARG A 27 7.80 6.31 -7.77
C ARG A 27 6.93 5.04 -7.81
N ALA A 28 5.83 5.09 -7.07
CA ALA A 28 4.91 3.96 -6.93
C ALA A 28 4.34 3.47 -8.26
N ASP A 29 4.02 4.38 -9.19
CA ASP A 29 3.52 4.05 -10.53
C ASP A 29 4.55 3.30 -11.38
N ILE A 30 5.83 3.69 -11.29
CA ILE A 30 6.91 3.04 -12.06
C ILE A 30 7.24 1.66 -11.50
N VAL A 31 7.48 1.57 -10.19
CA VAL A 31 7.85 0.29 -9.55
C VAL A 31 6.70 -0.71 -9.60
N GLY A 32 5.46 -0.24 -9.37
CA GLY A 32 4.27 -1.08 -9.46
C GLY A 32 4.03 -1.58 -10.88
N ALA A 33 4.15 -0.72 -11.89
CA ALA A 33 3.98 -1.12 -13.29
C ALA A 33 5.06 -2.13 -13.74
N ALA A 34 6.32 -1.98 -13.31
CA ALA A 34 7.38 -2.94 -13.62
C ALA A 34 7.11 -4.32 -13.00
N ALA A 35 6.58 -4.35 -11.76
CA ALA A 35 6.13 -5.59 -11.15
C ALA A 35 4.96 -6.21 -11.93
N MET A 36 3.95 -5.42 -12.29
CA MET A 36 2.79 -5.86 -13.08
C MET A 36 3.22 -6.41 -14.45
N GLU A 37 4.13 -5.75 -15.15
CA GLU A 37 4.63 -6.16 -16.47
C GLU A 37 5.22 -7.58 -16.42
N SER A 38 5.93 -7.91 -15.33
CA SER A 38 6.54 -9.23 -15.14
C SER A 38 5.50 -10.36 -15.08
N PHE A 39 4.28 -10.09 -14.62
CA PHE A 39 3.18 -11.06 -14.56
C PHE A 39 2.19 -10.94 -15.73
N ASN A 40 2.09 -9.77 -16.35
CA ASN A 40 1.08 -9.49 -17.36
C ASN A 40 1.45 -10.00 -18.75
N LYS A 41 2.72 -10.25 -19.07
CA LYS A 41 3.14 -10.68 -20.42
C LYS A 41 2.38 -11.90 -20.95
N THR A 42 1.93 -12.81 -20.09
CA THR A 42 1.17 -13.99 -20.49
C THR A 42 -0.33 -13.70 -20.70
N MET A 43 -0.89 -12.71 -20.00
CA MET A 43 -2.32 -12.37 -20.08
C MET A 43 -2.60 -11.23 -21.07
N PHE A 44 -1.74 -10.24 -21.13
CA PHE A 44 -1.86 -9.00 -21.92
C PHE A 44 -0.52 -8.68 -22.59
N PRO A 45 -0.14 -9.42 -23.66
CA PRO A 45 1.18 -9.30 -24.27
C PRO A 45 1.47 -7.93 -24.89
N GLU A 46 0.41 -7.23 -25.32
CA GLU A 46 0.52 -5.91 -25.95
C GLU A 46 0.58 -4.75 -24.94
N ALA A 47 0.32 -5.02 -23.65
CA ALA A 47 0.36 -3.99 -22.61
C ALA A 47 1.82 -3.71 -22.22
N GLY A 48 2.39 -2.65 -22.81
CA GLY A 48 3.76 -2.24 -22.54
C GLY A 48 3.91 -1.54 -21.18
N LEU A 49 5.14 -1.52 -20.66
CA LEU A 49 5.47 -0.78 -19.44
C LEU A 49 4.97 0.68 -19.42
N PRO A 50 5.07 1.49 -20.50
CA PRO A 50 4.58 2.86 -20.49
C PRO A 50 3.07 2.98 -20.27
N ASP A 51 2.29 2.05 -20.83
CA ASP A 51 0.84 2.02 -20.69
C ASP A 51 0.47 1.65 -19.25
N LEU A 52 1.11 0.62 -18.70
CA LEU A 52 0.93 0.21 -17.30
C LEU A 52 1.29 1.32 -16.32
N ILE A 53 2.36 2.08 -16.58
CA ILE A 53 2.73 3.25 -15.77
C ILE A 53 1.63 4.32 -15.81
N THR A 54 1.03 4.54 -16.98
CA THR A 54 -0.01 5.55 -17.16
C THR A 54 -1.27 5.15 -16.42
N GLU A 55 -1.77 3.94 -16.64
CA GLU A 55 -2.96 3.40 -15.98
C GLU A 55 -2.79 3.35 -14.45
N LEU A 56 -1.64 2.88 -13.95
CA LEU A 56 -1.39 2.81 -12.51
C LEU A 56 -1.31 4.21 -11.89
N ARG A 57 -0.74 5.19 -12.60
CA ARG A 57 -0.72 6.59 -12.15
C ARG A 57 -2.13 7.17 -12.05
N GLU A 58 -3.00 6.86 -13.00
CA GLU A 58 -4.40 7.31 -12.97
C GLU A 58 -5.17 6.68 -11.81
N SER A 59 -5.01 5.38 -11.58
CA SER A 59 -5.59 4.69 -10.42
C SER A 59 -5.11 5.29 -9.09
N ILE A 60 -3.81 5.57 -8.97
CA ILE A 60 -3.24 6.24 -7.78
C ILE A 60 -3.84 7.64 -7.59
N LYS A 61 -3.96 8.42 -8.67
CA LYS A 61 -4.57 9.76 -8.61
C LYS A 61 -6.04 9.72 -8.19
N ALA A 62 -6.82 8.78 -8.72
CA ALA A 62 -8.23 8.61 -8.35
C ALA A 62 -8.37 8.38 -6.84
N VAL A 63 -7.60 7.44 -6.28
CA VAL A 63 -7.57 7.16 -4.84
C VAL A 63 -7.14 8.39 -4.04
N GLN A 64 -6.10 9.10 -4.50
CA GLN A 64 -5.63 10.33 -3.84
C GLN A 64 -6.66 11.46 -3.86
N SER A 65 -7.53 11.50 -4.88
CA SER A 65 -8.67 12.42 -4.95
C SER A 65 -9.92 11.96 -4.17
N GLY A 66 -9.87 10.79 -3.52
CA GLY A 66 -10.98 10.21 -2.77
C GLY A 66 -11.96 9.38 -3.59
N ASP A 67 -11.70 9.16 -4.89
CA ASP A 67 -12.48 8.21 -5.69
C ASP A 67 -11.98 6.78 -5.44
N MET A 68 -12.77 6.04 -4.68
CA MET A 68 -12.49 4.65 -4.34
C MET A 68 -13.17 3.63 -5.26
N ALA A 69 -13.97 4.06 -6.25
CA ALA A 69 -14.80 3.16 -7.05
C ALA A 69 -13.98 2.06 -7.74
N GLY A 70 -12.80 2.40 -8.27
CA GLY A 70 -11.89 1.43 -8.87
C GLY A 70 -11.35 0.40 -7.88
N MET A 71 -10.98 0.83 -6.66
CA MET A 71 -10.52 -0.10 -5.61
C MET A 71 -11.66 -0.97 -5.09
N GLU A 72 -12.86 -0.43 -4.95
CA GLU A 72 -14.06 -1.19 -4.59
C GLU A 72 -14.34 -2.29 -5.61
N ALA A 73 -14.38 -1.93 -6.89
CA ALA A 73 -14.59 -2.89 -7.97
C ALA A 73 -13.51 -3.98 -7.98
N MET A 74 -12.24 -3.61 -7.79
CA MET A 74 -11.13 -4.55 -7.69
C MET A 74 -11.32 -5.53 -6.53
N LEU A 75 -11.65 -5.05 -5.32
CA LEU A 75 -11.84 -5.91 -4.14
C LEU A 75 -13.04 -6.84 -4.31
N VAL A 76 -14.15 -6.38 -4.92
CA VAL A 76 -15.31 -7.22 -5.24
C VAL A 76 -14.91 -8.34 -6.21
N ALA A 77 -14.19 -8.01 -7.29
CA ALA A 77 -13.72 -8.99 -8.26
C ALA A 77 -12.79 -10.04 -7.62
N GLN A 78 -11.84 -9.60 -6.78
CA GLN A 78 -10.95 -10.48 -6.05
C GLN A 78 -11.70 -11.42 -5.08
N ALA A 79 -12.65 -10.89 -4.32
CA ALA A 79 -13.45 -11.69 -3.39
C ALA A 79 -14.23 -12.78 -4.13
N GLN A 80 -14.80 -12.47 -5.30
CA GLN A 80 -15.55 -13.41 -6.13
C GLN A 80 -14.64 -14.47 -6.76
N ALA A 81 -13.44 -14.09 -7.22
CA ALA A 81 -12.46 -15.03 -7.75
C ALA A 81 -12.01 -16.03 -6.65
N LEU A 82 -11.74 -15.54 -5.44
CA LEU A 82 -11.37 -16.37 -4.30
C LEU A 82 -12.51 -17.31 -3.87
N GLN A 83 -13.76 -16.83 -3.87
CA GLN A 83 -14.93 -17.67 -3.62
C GLN A 83 -15.07 -18.78 -4.67
N THR A 84 -14.86 -18.44 -5.94
CA THR A 84 -14.87 -19.41 -7.05
C THR A 84 -13.76 -20.46 -6.88
N MET A 85 -12.57 -20.04 -6.47
CA MET A 85 -11.45 -20.92 -6.15
C MET A 85 -11.77 -21.86 -4.99
N PHE A 86 -12.39 -21.35 -3.92
CA PHE A 86 -12.88 -22.17 -2.80
C PHE A 86 -13.83 -23.27 -3.30
N VAL A 87 -14.88 -22.91 -4.05
CA VAL A 87 -15.86 -23.88 -4.56
C VAL A 87 -15.19 -24.91 -5.47
N SER A 88 -14.30 -24.47 -6.37
CA SER A 88 -13.57 -25.37 -7.28
C SER A 88 -12.69 -26.37 -6.52
N LEU A 89 -11.94 -25.91 -5.52
CA LEU A 89 -11.07 -26.76 -4.71
C LEU A 89 -11.87 -27.73 -3.83
N MET A 90 -13.01 -27.30 -3.27
CA MET A 90 -13.90 -28.20 -2.52
C MET A 90 -14.42 -29.34 -3.41
N ARG A 91 -14.88 -29.02 -4.62
CA ARG A 91 -15.34 -30.03 -5.59
C ARG A 91 -14.21 -30.98 -6.00
N LYS A 92 -13.03 -30.45 -6.30
CA LYS A 92 -11.85 -31.27 -6.64
C LYS A 92 -11.45 -32.16 -5.47
N GLY A 93 -11.47 -31.64 -4.24
CA GLY A 93 -11.19 -32.38 -3.02
C GLY A 93 -12.14 -33.54 -2.78
N GLN A 94 -13.45 -33.30 -2.90
CA GLN A 94 -14.48 -34.36 -2.76
C GLN A 94 -14.33 -35.49 -3.79
N ALA A 95 -13.78 -35.20 -4.97
CA ALA A 95 -13.52 -36.18 -6.00
C ALA A 95 -12.22 -36.99 -5.78
N GLN A 96 -11.43 -36.68 -4.74
CA GLN A 96 -10.18 -37.41 -4.48
C GLN A 96 -10.45 -38.69 -3.67
N GLU A 97 -9.91 -39.79 -4.17
CA GLU A 97 -9.92 -41.10 -3.48
C GLU A 97 -8.89 -41.16 -2.33
N TYR A 98 -7.72 -40.54 -2.54
CA TYR A 98 -6.63 -40.59 -1.59
C TYR A 98 -6.63 -39.41 -0.61
N LEU A 99 -6.49 -39.72 0.67
CA LEU A 99 -6.53 -38.75 1.78
C LEU A 99 -5.56 -37.58 1.60
N LYS A 100 -4.34 -37.82 1.09
CA LYS A 100 -3.34 -36.75 0.89
C LYS A 100 -3.83 -35.67 -0.07
N GLN A 101 -4.44 -36.06 -1.18
CA GLN A 101 -4.94 -35.11 -2.17
C GLN A 101 -6.22 -34.45 -1.68
N TYR A 102 -7.10 -35.21 -1.03
CA TYR A 102 -8.26 -34.67 -0.34
C TYR A 102 -7.86 -33.54 0.62
N GLN A 103 -6.96 -33.84 1.57
CA GLN A 103 -6.49 -32.88 2.56
C GLN A 103 -5.83 -31.65 1.91
N THR A 104 -5.03 -31.84 0.86
CA THR A 104 -4.39 -30.72 0.15
C THR A 104 -5.41 -29.77 -0.45
N HIS A 105 -6.40 -30.30 -1.18
CA HIS A 105 -7.45 -29.49 -1.79
C HIS A 105 -8.33 -28.80 -0.75
N ILE A 106 -8.76 -29.51 0.29
CA ILE A 106 -9.60 -28.94 1.36
C ILE A 106 -8.83 -27.83 2.11
N ASN A 107 -7.56 -28.03 2.43
CA ASN A 107 -6.76 -27.01 3.10
C ASN A 107 -6.58 -25.75 2.24
N LEU A 108 -6.33 -25.91 0.94
CA LEU A 108 -6.26 -24.78 0.01
C LEU A 108 -7.62 -24.08 -0.15
N ALA A 109 -8.72 -24.84 -0.16
CA ALA A 109 -10.06 -24.29 -0.23
C ALA A 109 -10.35 -23.40 0.98
N LEU A 110 -10.13 -23.91 2.20
CA LEU A 110 -10.36 -23.14 3.43
C LEU A 110 -9.49 -21.88 3.50
N LYS A 111 -8.26 -21.91 2.95
CA LYS A 111 -7.44 -20.71 2.77
C LYS A 111 -8.07 -19.71 1.80
N ALA A 112 -8.55 -20.16 0.64
CA ALA A 112 -9.23 -19.29 -0.33
C ALA A 112 -10.50 -18.64 0.27
N GLN A 113 -11.28 -19.40 1.03
CA GLN A 113 -12.45 -18.88 1.77
C GLN A 113 -12.04 -17.82 2.80
N ALA A 114 -11.00 -18.08 3.59
CA ALA A 114 -10.50 -17.12 4.58
C ALA A 114 -10.02 -15.81 3.92
N GLN A 115 -9.32 -15.91 2.78
CA GLN A 115 -8.89 -14.73 2.01
C GLN A 115 -10.07 -13.98 1.40
N SER A 116 -11.07 -14.66 0.85
CA SER A 116 -12.29 -14.00 0.33
C SER A 116 -12.98 -13.17 1.41
N ARG A 117 -13.12 -13.72 2.62
CA ARG A 117 -13.65 -12.97 3.79
C ARG A 117 -12.78 -11.78 4.17
N ALA A 118 -11.45 -11.93 4.13
CA ALA A 118 -10.54 -10.82 4.41
C ALA A 118 -10.67 -9.69 3.38
N THR A 119 -10.84 -10.01 2.10
CA THR A 119 -11.10 -9.01 1.04
C THR A 119 -12.42 -8.29 1.26
N ILE A 120 -13.49 -9.01 1.63
CA ILE A 120 -14.78 -8.40 1.97
C ILE A 120 -14.65 -7.49 3.20
N GLN A 121 -13.91 -7.90 4.22
CA GLN A 121 -13.65 -7.07 5.40
C GLN A 121 -12.91 -5.79 5.02
N ALA A 122 -11.88 -5.87 4.17
CA ALA A 122 -11.16 -4.69 3.68
C ALA A 122 -12.08 -3.73 2.92
N LEU A 123 -13.01 -4.25 2.10
CA LEU A 123 -14.01 -3.44 1.40
C LEU A 123 -14.98 -2.75 2.38
N VAL A 124 -15.44 -3.45 3.41
CA VAL A 124 -16.32 -2.89 4.45
C VAL A 124 -15.60 -1.80 5.23
N GLU A 125 -14.34 -2.04 5.62
CA GLU A 125 -13.52 -1.05 6.33
C GLU A 125 -13.22 0.18 5.47
N LEU A 126 -13.10 0.00 4.15
CA LEU A 126 -12.94 1.09 3.22
C LEU A 126 -14.22 1.96 3.12
N LYS A 127 -15.40 1.34 3.05
CA LYS A 127 -16.68 2.07 2.98
C LYS A 127 -17.11 2.70 4.30
N TYR A 128 -16.82 2.03 5.39
CA TYR A 128 -17.23 2.41 6.73
C TYR A 128 -16.01 2.44 7.64
N PRO A 129 -15.10 3.42 7.47
CA PRO A 129 -13.92 3.52 8.30
C PRO A 129 -14.38 3.66 9.75
N ARG A 130 -13.94 2.75 10.61
CA ARG A 130 -14.24 2.82 12.05
C ARG A 130 -13.71 4.16 12.54
N GLN A 131 -14.61 5.06 12.90
CA GLN A 131 -14.25 6.27 13.62
C GLN A 131 -13.67 5.80 14.95
N ILE A 132 -12.34 5.80 15.05
CA ILE A 132 -11.68 5.64 16.32
C ILE A 132 -12.01 6.92 17.08
N LEU A 133 -13.09 6.86 17.87
CA LEU A 133 -13.30 7.81 18.95
C LEU A 133 -12.12 7.59 19.90
N VAL A 134 -11.02 8.29 19.63
CA VAL A 134 -9.97 8.51 20.62
C VAL A 134 -10.63 9.39 21.67
N THR A 135 -11.42 8.78 22.54
CA THR A 135 -11.69 9.37 23.85
C THR A 135 -10.31 9.55 24.46
N LYS A 136 -9.79 10.78 24.35
CA LYS A 136 -8.80 11.31 25.26
C LYS A 136 -9.39 11.03 26.64
N GLN A 137 -9.00 9.90 27.23
CA GLN A 137 -9.12 9.69 28.66
C GLN A 137 -8.20 10.75 29.27
N THR A 138 -8.76 11.96 29.40
CA THR A 138 -8.19 12.99 30.23
C THR A 138 -8.31 12.40 31.62
N ASN A 139 -7.21 11.88 32.13
CA ASN A 139 -7.10 11.48 33.52
C ASN A 139 -7.11 12.78 34.34
N ILE A 140 -8.29 13.39 34.46
CA ILE A 140 -8.54 14.52 35.36
C ILE A 140 -8.54 13.89 36.74
N ALA A 141 -7.37 13.84 37.36
CA ALA A 141 -7.27 13.59 38.78
C ALA A 141 -7.98 14.75 39.49
N ASN A 142 -9.17 14.49 40.05
CA ASN A 142 -9.91 15.42 40.92
C ASN A 142 -9.21 15.61 42.30
N GLY A 143 -7.90 15.43 42.36
CA GLY A 143 -7.10 15.69 43.55
C GLY A 143 -6.60 17.13 43.55
N PRO A 144 -6.38 17.75 44.73
CA PRO A 144 -5.88 19.11 44.81
C PRO A 144 -4.52 19.23 44.11
N GLN A 145 -4.51 19.84 42.93
CA GLN A 145 -3.28 20.22 42.24
C GLN A 145 -2.66 21.41 42.95
N GLN A 146 -1.57 21.19 43.68
CA GLN A 146 -0.74 22.28 44.18
C GLN A 146 0.23 22.72 43.08
N VAL A 147 0.00 23.92 42.55
CA VAL A 147 0.94 24.62 41.69
C VAL A 147 1.90 25.42 42.57
N ASN A 148 3.17 25.00 42.65
CA ASN A 148 4.21 25.79 43.31
C ASN A 148 4.90 26.65 42.25
N ASN A 149 4.38 27.85 42.01
CA ASN A 149 5.05 28.81 41.15
C ASN A 149 5.89 29.71 42.06
N THR A 150 7.18 29.37 42.25
CA THR A 150 8.13 30.26 42.92
C THR A 150 8.44 31.43 41.98
N THR A 151 7.62 32.47 42.04
CA THR A 151 7.95 33.80 41.53
C THR A 151 9.05 34.38 42.40
N ASN A 152 10.31 34.16 42.01
CA ASN A 152 11.44 34.88 42.57
C ASN A 152 11.75 36.08 41.67
N THR A 153 11.03 37.18 41.87
CA THR A 153 11.43 38.49 41.38
C THR A 153 11.26 39.48 42.52
N HIS A 154 12.38 39.85 43.12
CA HIS A 154 12.52 40.86 44.14
C HIS A 154 11.86 42.18 43.74
N ALA A 155 11.02 42.74 44.61
CA ALA A 155 10.62 44.13 44.53
C ALA A 155 10.41 44.73 45.94
N HIS A 156 11.12 45.84 46.18
CA HIS A 156 11.01 46.82 47.26
C HIS A 156 11.55 46.41 48.65
N ALA A 157 12.21 47.28 49.41
CA ALA A 157 12.00 48.73 49.52
C ALA A 157 13.28 49.48 49.90
N GLY A 158 13.39 50.73 49.43
CA GLY A 158 14.26 51.72 50.05
C GLY A 158 13.63 52.20 51.36
N GLU A 159 14.48 52.47 52.34
CA GLU A 159 14.11 53.20 53.55
C GLU A 159 15.18 54.26 53.85
N ILE A 160 14.69 55.30 54.50
CA ILE A 160 15.22 56.65 54.64
C ILE A 160 15.96 56.72 55.98
N GLN A 161 17.24 57.11 55.99
CA GLN A 161 17.89 58.00 56.96
C GLN A 161 19.34 58.27 56.54
#